data_AF-A0A7K8NNY0-F1
#
_entry.id   AF-A0A7K8NNY0-F1
#
_cell.length_a   1.000
_cell.length_b   1.000
_cell.length_c   1.000
_cell.angle_alpha   90.00
_cell.angle_beta   90.00
_cell.angle_gamma   90.00
#
_symmetry.space_group_name_H-M   'P 1'
#
loop_
_entity.id
_entity.type
_entity.pdbx_description
1 polymer ?
#
loop_
_entity_poly.entity_id
_entity_poly.type
_entity_poly.pdbx_seq_one_letter_code
_entity_poly.pdbx_strand_id
1 'polypeptide(L)'
;EHYSVIDVAYNPDVLQKAEENTEEMEHLIRLTLKFIEERCSLTLSHSYNIETFKVKGSLERMQRSLRGKQMPTPPLSQNTRKELTLDQLLHSMEVEDCINEPVLLQESVKESKVHLIEEITSTELPEELSTPVYEMLTVKDANKKPLKIELKIELPKVSSVSECDLSISKDDVIIEVPEKYKLQLDLPELVDEETATAVFNKGKGVLLITLPVAKPEH
;
A
#
# COMPACT_ATOMS: atom_id res chain seq x y z
N GLU A 1 -19.99 -3.55 -16.96
CA GLU A 1 -19.13 -4.71 -16.66
C GLU A 1 -17.98 -4.21 -15.80
N HIS A 2 -17.83 -4.75 -14.59
CA HIS A 2 -16.71 -4.43 -13.70
C HIS A 2 -15.62 -5.47 -13.94
N TYR A 3 -14.47 -5.06 -14.46
CA TYR A 3 -13.29 -5.91 -14.57
C TYR A 3 -12.18 -5.35 -13.67
N SER A 4 -11.39 -6.25 -13.10
CA SER A 4 -10.19 -5.91 -12.32
C SER A 4 -8.98 -6.47 -13.05
N VAL A 5 -7.91 -5.67 -13.14
CA VAL A 5 -6.64 -6.07 -13.75
C VAL A 5 -5.64 -6.30 -12.63
N ILE A 6 -4.93 -7.42 -12.68
CA ILE A 6 -3.91 -7.79 -11.68
C ILE A 6 -2.62 -8.07 -12.41
N ASP A 7 -1.55 -7.37 -12.03
CA ASP A 7 -0.22 -7.60 -12.55
C ASP A 7 0.50 -8.67 -11.72
N VAL A 8 1.09 -9.67 -12.39
CA VAL A 8 1.83 -10.76 -11.74
C VAL A 8 3.25 -10.81 -12.29
N ALA A 9 4.23 -10.78 -11.40
CA ALA A 9 5.63 -10.88 -11.75
C ALA A 9 6.16 -12.30 -11.50
N TYR A 10 6.92 -12.83 -12.46
CA TYR A 10 7.58 -14.12 -12.38
C TYR A 10 9.09 -13.97 -12.47
N ASN A 11 9.81 -14.92 -11.88
CA ASN A 11 11.24 -15.05 -12.12
C ASN A 11 11.45 -15.34 -13.63
N PRO A 12 12.32 -14.59 -14.34
CA PRO A 12 12.60 -14.81 -15.75
C PRO A 12 13.04 -16.26 -16.06
N ASP A 13 13.75 -16.93 -15.16
CA ASP A 13 14.18 -18.33 -15.37
C ASP A 13 12.98 -19.29 -15.43
N VAL A 14 11.92 -19.00 -14.67
CA VAL A 14 10.69 -19.80 -14.66
C VAL A 14 9.87 -19.52 -15.91
N LEU A 15 9.83 -18.25 -16.35
CA LEU A 15 9.16 -17.87 -17.59
C LEU A 15 9.82 -18.50 -18.82
N GLN A 16 11.15 -18.53 -18.87
CA GLN A 16 11.87 -19.12 -19.99
C GLN A 16 11.63 -20.63 -20.09
N LYS A 17 11.64 -21.34 -18.97
CA LYS A 17 11.31 -22.78 -18.95
C LYS A 17 9.85 -23.05 -19.34
N ALA A 18 8.94 -22.23 -18.85
CA ALA A 18 7.53 -22.29 -19.23
C ALA A 18 7.31 -21.99 -20.72
N GLU A 19 8.12 -21.11 -21.34
CA GLU A 19 8.05 -20.85 -22.78
C GLU A 19 8.50 -22.05 -23.61
N GLU A 20 9.46 -22.85 -23.11
CA GLU A 20 9.93 -24.07 -23.75
C GLU A 20 8.95 -25.24 -23.61
N ASN A 21 8.12 -25.26 -22.56
CA ASN A 21 7.18 -26.34 -22.27
C ASN A 21 5.77 -25.84 -21.94
N THR A 22 4.82 -26.16 -22.83
CA THR A 22 3.39 -25.81 -22.68
C THR A 22 2.78 -26.34 -21.37
N GLU A 23 3.19 -27.52 -20.90
CA GLU A 23 2.67 -28.08 -19.64
C GLU A 23 3.14 -27.28 -18.42
N GLU A 24 4.37 -26.77 -18.46
CA GLU A 24 4.91 -25.91 -17.41
C GLU A 24 4.23 -24.54 -17.41
N MET A 25 3.94 -23.98 -18.59
CA MET A 25 3.15 -22.74 -18.71
C MET A 25 1.74 -22.91 -18.16
N GLU A 26 1.05 -24.00 -18.50
CA GLU A 26 -0.28 -24.28 -17.97
C GLU A 26 -0.24 -24.44 -16.45
N HIS A 27 0.77 -25.13 -15.93
CA HIS A 27 0.97 -25.28 -14.49
C HIS A 27 1.20 -23.91 -13.81
N LEU A 28 2.01 -23.04 -14.43
CA LEU A 28 2.27 -21.70 -13.93
C LEU A 28 1.00 -20.84 -13.88
N ILE A 29 0.17 -20.89 -14.92
CA ILE A 29 -1.12 -20.19 -14.96
C ILE A 29 -2.05 -20.71 -13.86
N ARG A 30 -2.14 -22.03 -13.66
CA ARG A 30 -2.96 -22.63 -12.59
C ARG A 30 -2.48 -22.22 -11.20
N LEU A 31 -1.16 -22.19 -10.98
CA LEU A 31 -0.56 -21.68 -9.74
C LEU A 31 -0.90 -20.20 -9.53
N THR A 32 -0.85 -19.40 -10.60
CA THR A 32 -1.24 -17.98 -10.58
C THR A 32 -2.68 -17.81 -10.09
N LEU A 33 -3.61 -18.55 -10.71
CA LEU A 33 -5.03 -18.45 -10.39
C LEU A 33 -5.27 -18.83 -8.93
N LYS A 34 -4.69 -19.93 -8.46
CA LYS A 34 -4.81 -20.37 -7.07
C LYS A 34 -4.25 -19.33 -6.09
N PHE A 35 -3.10 -18.74 -6.40
CA PHE A 35 -2.52 -17.67 -5.60
C PHE A 35 -3.44 -16.45 -5.52
N ILE A 36 -4.06 -16.06 -6.64
CA ILE A 36 -5.02 -14.96 -6.68
C ILE A 36 -6.29 -15.30 -5.88
N GLU A 37 -6.80 -16.52 -5.96
CA GLU A 37 -7.95 -16.97 -5.15
C GLU A 37 -7.67 -16.83 -3.65
N GLU A 38 -6.50 -17.27 -3.19
CA GLU A 38 -6.10 -17.19 -1.78
C GLU A 38 -5.88 -15.74 -1.32
N ARG A 39 -5.23 -14.91 -2.15
CA ARG A 39 -4.91 -13.51 -1.80
C ARG A 39 -6.13 -12.59 -1.85
N CYS A 40 -7.01 -12.79 -2.81
CA CYS A 40 -8.18 -11.94 -3.02
C CYS A 40 -9.46 -12.53 -2.39
N SER A 41 -9.40 -13.74 -1.81
CA SER A 41 -10.57 -14.46 -1.28
C SER A 41 -11.70 -14.60 -2.32
N LEU A 42 -11.34 -14.83 -3.57
CA LEU A 42 -12.27 -15.00 -4.69
C LEU A 42 -12.28 -16.45 -5.16
N THR A 43 -13.43 -16.94 -5.65
CA THR A 43 -13.52 -18.23 -6.35
C THR A 43 -13.40 -17.97 -7.85
N LEU A 44 -12.30 -18.38 -8.47
CA LEU A 44 -12.04 -18.20 -9.89
C LEU A 44 -12.34 -19.49 -10.65
N SER A 45 -13.01 -19.36 -11.78
CA SER A 45 -13.17 -20.50 -12.69
C SER A 45 -11.82 -20.94 -13.26
N HIS A 46 -11.60 -22.25 -13.38
CA HIS A 46 -10.36 -22.81 -13.96
C HIS A 46 -10.25 -22.62 -15.48
N SER A 47 -11.26 -22.04 -16.13
CA SER A 47 -11.23 -21.67 -17.54
C SER A 47 -10.53 -20.33 -17.72
N TYR A 48 -9.41 -20.32 -18.44
CA TYR A 48 -8.71 -19.11 -18.84
C TYR A 48 -8.66 -19.00 -20.37
N ASN A 49 -8.57 -17.76 -20.86
CA ASN A 49 -8.28 -17.48 -22.26
C ASN A 49 -7.01 -16.62 -22.33
N ILE A 50 -6.04 -17.04 -23.14
CA ILE A 50 -4.85 -16.24 -23.39
C ILE A 50 -5.19 -15.27 -24.51
N GLU A 51 -5.44 -14.02 -24.14
CA GLU A 51 -5.72 -12.97 -25.11
C GLU A 51 -4.40 -12.47 -25.73
N THR A 52 -4.30 -12.53 -27.06
CA THR A 52 -3.11 -12.09 -27.78
C THR A 52 -3.14 -10.57 -27.95
N PHE A 53 -2.67 -9.84 -26.96
CA PHE A 53 -2.55 -8.39 -27.08
C PHE A 53 -1.30 -8.00 -27.88
N LYS A 54 -1.47 -7.12 -28.87
CA LYS A 54 -0.34 -6.41 -29.48
C LYS A 54 0.11 -5.33 -28.52
N VAL A 55 1.33 -5.46 -27.99
CA VAL A 55 1.93 -4.42 -27.14
C VAL A 55 1.89 -3.09 -27.87
N LYS A 56 1.26 -2.07 -27.25
CA LYS A 56 1.22 -0.72 -27.81
C LYS A 56 2.54 -0.02 -27.49
N GLY A 57 3.34 0.22 -28.52
CA GLY A 57 4.67 0.81 -28.40
C GLY A 57 5.77 -0.25 -28.49
N SER A 58 7.02 0.19 -28.33
CA SER A 58 8.19 -0.70 -28.42
C SER A 58 8.53 -1.30 -27.06
N LEU A 59 8.61 -2.64 -26.98
CA LEU A 59 9.05 -3.38 -25.81
C LEU A 59 10.44 -2.91 -25.34
N GLU A 60 11.34 -2.61 -26.28
CA GLU A 60 12.66 -2.06 -25.96
C GLU A 60 12.58 -0.70 -25.25
N ARG A 61 11.62 0.16 -25.64
CA ARG A 61 11.43 1.49 -25.03
C ARG A 61 10.92 1.35 -23.59
N MET A 62 9.99 0.42 -23.35
CA MET A 62 9.51 0.10 -22.01
C MET A 62 10.66 -0.41 -21.14
N GLN A 63 11.38 -1.44 -21.60
CA GLN A 63 12.52 -2.02 -20.84
C GLN A 63 13.60 -0.97 -20.54
N ARG A 64 13.87 -0.06 -21.47
CA ARG A 64 14.86 1.00 -21.29
C ARG A 64 14.42 2.05 -20.25
N SER A 65 13.13 2.38 -20.21
CA SER A 65 12.55 3.25 -19.18
C SER A 65 12.65 2.63 -17.79
N LEU A 66 12.34 1.34 -17.67
CA LEU A 66 12.37 0.62 -16.40
C LEU A 66 13.79 0.45 -15.84
N ARG A 67 14.80 0.36 -16.72
CA ARG A 67 16.21 0.21 -16.30
C ARG A 67 16.86 1.52 -15.82
N GLY A 68 16.10 2.63 -15.73
CA GLY A 68 16.58 3.92 -15.19
C GLY A 68 17.73 4.56 -15.98
N LYS A 69 18.12 3.99 -17.13
CA LYS A 69 19.20 4.53 -17.96
C LYS A 69 18.63 5.68 -18.78
N GLN A 70 18.97 6.91 -18.37
CA GLN A 70 18.92 8.07 -19.24
C GLN A 70 19.57 7.71 -20.58
N MET A 71 18.85 7.98 -21.66
CA MET A 71 19.42 7.86 -23.00
C MET A 71 20.53 8.90 -23.16
N PRO A 72 21.67 8.53 -23.77
CA PRO A 72 22.37 9.45 -24.66
C PRO A 72 21.39 9.80 -25.77
N THR A 73 21.02 11.08 -25.87
CA THR A 73 20.17 11.62 -26.91
C THR A 73 20.74 11.20 -28.28
N PRO A 74 19.98 10.51 -29.16
CA PRO A 74 20.43 10.32 -30.53
C PRO A 74 20.51 11.70 -31.22
N PRO A 75 21.53 11.97 -32.05
CA PRO A 75 21.63 13.25 -32.72
C PRO A 75 20.45 13.37 -33.69
N LEU A 76 19.61 14.37 -33.44
CA LEU A 76 18.51 14.75 -34.30
C LEU A 76 19.07 15.11 -35.67
N SER A 77 18.86 14.19 -36.61
CA SER A 77 18.93 14.39 -38.04
C SER A 77 18.09 15.60 -38.42
N GLN A 78 18.70 16.50 -39.17
CA GLN A 78 18.21 17.81 -39.57
C GLN A 78 16.89 17.73 -40.36
N ASN A 79 15.85 18.41 -39.88
CA ASN A 79 14.77 18.92 -40.71
C ASN A 79 13.99 20.05 -40.00
N THR A 80 14.56 21.25 -40.14
CA THR A 80 13.94 22.59 -40.13
C THR A 80 12.42 22.68 -39.92
N ARG A 81 11.99 23.25 -38.78
CA ARG A 81 11.43 24.63 -38.68
C ARG A 81 10.81 24.89 -37.29
N LYS A 82 11.48 25.79 -36.55
CA LYS A 82 11.05 26.51 -35.33
C LYS A 82 10.97 25.69 -34.04
N GLU A 83 12.14 25.24 -33.57
CA GLU A 83 12.41 25.05 -32.14
C GLU A 83 13.04 26.33 -31.58
N LEU A 84 12.64 26.71 -30.37
CA LEU A 84 13.24 27.84 -29.64
C LEU A 84 14.70 27.53 -29.30
N THR A 85 15.56 28.54 -29.46
CA THR A 85 17.02 28.43 -29.40
C THR A 85 17.58 28.51 -27.99
N LEU A 86 18.66 27.76 -27.78
CA LEU A 86 19.45 27.60 -26.55
C LEU A 86 19.80 28.91 -25.81
N ASP A 87 19.91 30.02 -26.52
CA ASP A 87 20.17 31.34 -25.91
C ASP A 87 19.07 31.76 -24.90
N GLN A 88 17.83 31.28 -25.06
CA GLN A 88 16.73 31.52 -24.10
C GLN A 88 16.82 30.66 -22.83
N LEU A 89 17.54 29.54 -22.85
CA LEU A 89 17.73 28.69 -21.68
C LEU A 89 19.00 29.10 -20.90
N LEU A 90 20.04 29.52 -21.62
CA LEU A 90 21.31 29.95 -21.04
C LEU A 90 21.21 31.29 -20.29
N HIS A 91 20.45 32.27 -20.81
CA HIS A 91 20.37 33.61 -20.19
C HIS A 91 19.70 33.72 -18.80
N SER A 92 19.18 32.65 -18.18
CA SER A 92 18.67 32.71 -16.79
C SER A 92 19.59 32.04 -15.75
N MET A 93 20.64 31.36 -16.21
CA MET A 93 21.61 30.66 -15.37
C MET A 93 22.97 31.38 -15.26
N GLU A 94 23.15 32.51 -15.94
CA GLU A 94 24.46 33.13 -16.11
C GLU A 94 24.57 34.46 -15.34
N VAL A 95 25.15 34.39 -14.13
CA VAL A 95 26.35 35.18 -13.85
C VAL A 95 27.35 34.27 -13.16
N GLU A 96 28.16 33.64 -14.01
CA GLU A 96 29.50 33.03 -13.84
C GLU A 96 30.35 33.59 -12.67
N ASP A 97 31.24 32.86 -11.97
CA ASP A 97 32.15 31.80 -12.44
C ASP A 97 32.69 30.92 -11.28
N CYS A 98 32.80 29.60 -11.56
CA CYS A 98 33.85 28.65 -11.13
C CYS A 98 34.18 28.43 -9.63
N ILE A 99 33.49 27.45 -9.00
CA ILE A 99 33.97 26.24 -8.28
C ILE A 99 32.71 25.70 -7.56
N ASN A 100 31.97 24.80 -8.21
CA ASN A 100 30.76 24.22 -7.60
C ASN A 100 31.13 22.99 -6.78
N GLU A 101 31.64 23.25 -5.58
CA GLU A 101 31.58 22.30 -4.47
C GLU A 101 30.23 22.55 -3.75
N PRO A 102 29.28 21.59 -3.73
CA PRO A 102 28.11 21.76 -2.89
C PRO A 102 28.54 21.62 -1.43
N VAL A 103 28.42 22.75 -0.74
CA VAL A 103 28.73 22.99 0.67
C VAL A 103 28.20 21.88 1.57
N LEU A 104 29.16 21.27 2.26
CA LEU A 104 29.04 20.48 3.48
C LEU A 104 28.35 21.32 4.58
N LEU A 105 27.18 20.90 5.06
CA LEU A 105 26.73 21.28 6.40
C LEU A 105 27.23 20.24 7.40
N GLN A 106 28.06 20.78 8.27
CA GLN A 106 28.94 20.13 9.22
C GLN A 106 28.14 19.51 10.37
N GLU A 107 28.44 18.24 10.60
CA GLU A 107 28.03 17.47 11.76
C GLU A 107 28.56 18.11 13.06
N SER A 108 27.72 18.17 14.10
CA SER A 108 28.19 18.26 15.48
C SER A 108 27.84 16.97 16.21
N VAL A 109 28.90 16.21 16.47
CA VAL A 109 28.94 14.89 17.10
C VAL A 109 28.59 14.98 18.60
N LYS A 110 27.77 14.05 19.08
CA LYS A 110 28.07 13.32 20.34
C LYS A 110 27.83 11.83 20.13
N GLU A 111 28.92 11.08 20.31
CA GLU A 111 29.12 9.66 20.09
C GLU A 111 28.28 8.77 21.02
N SER A 112 27.79 7.65 20.49
CA SER A 112 28.19 6.34 21.03
C SER A 112 27.93 5.19 20.04
N LYS A 113 29.04 4.63 19.54
CA LYS A 113 29.33 3.22 19.30
C LYS A 113 28.40 2.34 18.41
N VAL A 114 29.01 1.95 17.28
CA VAL A 114 29.14 0.62 16.61
C VAL A 114 28.13 0.10 15.57
N HIS A 115 28.70 -0.24 14.38
CA HIS A 115 28.28 -1.17 13.31
C HIS A 115 27.02 -0.78 12.53
N LEU A 116 26.82 -1.00 11.22
CA LEU A 116 27.56 -1.45 10.03
C LEU A 116 26.59 -1.10 8.88
N ILE A 117 27.08 -0.98 7.64
CA ILE A 117 26.32 -0.74 6.39
C ILE A 117 24.90 -1.35 6.40
N GLU A 118 23.85 -0.51 6.28
CA GLU A 118 22.46 -0.92 6.06
C GLU A 118 22.03 -0.73 4.60
N GLU A 119 21.26 -1.69 4.12
CA GLU A 119 20.88 -1.98 2.74
C GLU A 119 19.81 -1.02 2.22
N ILE A 120 19.98 -0.49 1.00
CA ILE A 120 18.99 0.38 0.34
C ILE A 120 17.85 -0.44 -0.27
N THR A 121 16.79 -0.68 0.51
CA THR A 121 15.50 -1.19 0.02
C THR A 121 14.64 -0.05 -0.49
N SER A 122 14.64 0.18 -1.80
CA SER A 122 13.63 1.01 -2.46
C SER A 122 12.34 0.22 -2.61
N THR A 123 11.48 0.29 -1.61
CA THR A 123 10.10 -0.24 -1.63
C THR A 123 9.19 0.88 -2.16
N GLU A 124 8.68 0.74 -3.38
CA GLU A 124 7.40 1.37 -3.74
C GLU A 124 6.34 0.61 -2.93
N LEU A 125 6.12 1.10 -1.70
CA LEU A 125 5.14 0.56 -0.77
C LEU A 125 3.76 0.68 -1.41
N PRO A 126 2.99 -0.41 -1.56
CA PRO A 126 1.55 -0.30 -1.39
C PRO A 126 1.35 0.45 -0.07
N GLU A 127 0.44 1.41 0.02
CA GLU A 127 0.03 1.99 1.30
C GLU A 127 -0.35 0.84 2.24
N GLU A 128 0.63 0.33 3.01
CA GLU A 128 0.48 -0.85 3.83
C GLU A 128 -0.20 -0.34 5.09
N LEU A 129 -1.51 -0.14 4.99
CA LEU A 129 -2.38 0.16 6.10
C LEU A 129 -2.22 -1.01 7.08
N SER A 130 -1.35 -0.82 8.06
CA SER A 130 -1.05 -1.84 9.03
C SER A 130 -2.33 -2.18 9.81
N THR A 131 -2.56 -3.45 10.11
CA THR A 131 -3.64 -3.82 11.03
C THR A 131 -3.17 -3.50 12.44
N PRO A 132 -3.88 -2.60 13.16
CA PRO A 132 -3.50 -2.26 14.52
C PRO A 132 -3.71 -3.46 15.46
N VAL A 133 -2.93 -3.53 16.53
CA VAL A 133 -3.13 -4.54 17.58
C VAL A 133 -4.43 -4.21 18.30
N TYR A 134 -5.32 -5.18 18.42
CA TYR A 134 -6.61 -5.00 19.09
C TYR A 134 -6.90 -6.15 20.07
N GLU A 135 -7.67 -5.82 21.10
CA GLU A 135 -8.20 -6.75 22.09
C GLU A 135 -9.71 -6.51 22.18
N MET A 136 -10.51 -7.55 21.96
CA MET A 136 -11.97 -7.50 22.07
C MET A 136 -12.45 -8.38 23.21
N LEU A 137 -13.27 -7.81 24.10
CA LEU A 137 -13.84 -8.51 25.25
C LEU A 137 -15.35 -8.33 25.29
N THR A 138 -16.09 -9.44 25.28
CA THR A 138 -17.53 -9.44 25.55
C THR A 138 -17.78 -9.56 27.04
N VAL A 139 -18.28 -8.48 27.65
CA VAL A 139 -18.66 -8.46 29.07
C VAL A 139 -20.07 -9.03 29.20
N LYS A 140 -20.21 -10.04 30.08
CA LYS A 140 -21.49 -10.73 30.35
C LYS A 140 -22.03 -10.35 31.72
N ASP A 141 -23.35 -10.25 31.83
CA ASP A 141 -24.06 -10.06 33.10
C ASP A 141 -24.08 -11.36 33.93
N ALA A 142 -24.52 -11.29 35.20
CA ALA A 142 -24.73 -12.42 36.12
C ALA A 142 -25.58 -13.55 35.50
N ASN A 143 -26.42 -13.23 34.52
CA ASN A 143 -27.25 -14.18 33.77
C ASN A 143 -26.54 -14.80 32.55
N LYS A 144 -25.21 -14.63 32.41
CA LYS A 144 -24.40 -15.04 31.26
C LYS A 144 -24.79 -14.43 29.91
N LYS A 145 -25.68 -13.42 29.90
CA LYS A 145 -26.05 -12.67 28.70
C LYS A 145 -25.00 -11.61 28.40
N PRO A 146 -24.65 -11.38 27.13
CA PRO A 146 -23.73 -10.32 26.74
C PRO A 146 -24.39 -8.97 27.02
N LEU A 147 -23.68 -8.10 27.73
CA LEU A 147 -24.17 -6.81 28.19
C LEU A 147 -23.52 -5.67 27.40
N LYS A 148 -22.22 -5.77 27.15
CA LYS A 148 -21.44 -4.82 26.34
C LYS A 148 -20.21 -5.50 25.76
N ILE A 149 -19.71 -4.95 24.67
CA ILE A 149 -18.44 -5.31 24.05
C ILE A 149 -17.46 -4.16 24.31
N GLU A 150 -16.31 -4.47 24.88
CA GLU A 150 -15.20 -3.54 25.06
C GLU A 150 -14.12 -3.88 24.05
N LEU A 151 -13.74 -2.90 23.24
CA LEU A 151 -12.73 -3.04 22.19
C LEU A 151 -11.60 -2.04 22.47
N LYS A 152 -10.40 -2.56 22.63
CA LYS A 152 -9.19 -1.79 22.89
C LYS A 152 -8.26 -1.92 21.68
N ILE A 153 -7.86 -0.80 21.09
CA ILE A 153 -7.08 -0.78 19.86
C ILE A 153 -5.88 0.12 20.06
N GLU A 154 -4.70 -0.41 19.77
CA GLU A 154 -3.44 0.29 19.93
C GLU A 154 -3.06 0.97 18.60
N LEU A 155 -3.10 2.29 18.61
CA LEU A 155 -2.82 3.19 17.50
C LEU A 155 -1.66 4.14 17.86
N PRO A 156 -0.42 3.62 18.07
CA PRO A 156 0.71 4.44 18.52
C PRO A 156 1.14 5.50 17.49
N LYS A 157 0.85 5.29 16.19
CA LYS A 157 1.17 6.27 15.12
C LYS A 157 0.10 7.36 14.95
N VAL A 158 -1.00 7.33 15.71
CA VAL A 158 -2.09 8.33 15.63
C VAL A 158 -1.86 9.40 16.69
N SER A 159 -1.71 10.66 16.25
CA SER A 159 -1.47 11.79 17.15
C SER A 159 -2.75 12.53 17.54
N SER A 160 -3.76 12.48 16.67
CA SER A 160 -5.04 13.14 16.85
C SER A 160 -6.22 12.26 16.42
N VAL A 161 -7.35 12.45 17.10
CA VAL A 161 -8.64 11.81 16.72
C VAL A 161 -9.13 12.27 15.36
N SER A 162 -8.75 13.48 14.92
CA SER A 162 -9.13 14.01 13.61
C SER A 162 -8.51 13.25 12.44
N GLU A 163 -7.46 12.48 12.69
CA GLU A 163 -6.81 11.61 11.69
C GLU A 163 -7.46 10.22 11.63
N CYS A 164 -8.41 9.92 12.52
CA CYS A 164 -9.03 8.61 12.66
C CYS A 164 -10.51 8.71 12.33
N ASP A 165 -10.94 7.92 11.35
CA ASP A 165 -12.35 7.71 11.05
C ASP A 165 -12.83 6.43 11.75
N LEU A 166 -13.92 6.52 12.49
CA LEU A 166 -14.53 5.41 13.21
C LEU A 166 -15.99 5.28 12.77
N SER A 167 -16.30 4.16 12.13
CA SER A 167 -17.66 3.79 11.74
C SER A 167 -18.11 2.61 12.62
N ILE A 168 -19.23 2.79 13.31
CA ILE A 168 -19.85 1.76 14.14
C ILE A 168 -21.19 1.43 13.49
N SER A 169 -21.43 0.15 13.26
CA SER A 169 -22.68 -0.40 12.75
C SER A 169 -23.19 -1.46 13.73
N LYS A 170 -24.35 -2.04 13.42
CA LYS A 170 -25.04 -2.96 14.34
C LYS A 170 -24.24 -4.25 14.58
N ASP A 171 -23.53 -4.70 13.56
CA ASP A 171 -22.81 -5.98 13.53
C ASP A 171 -21.33 -5.82 13.21
N ASP A 172 -20.84 -4.64 12.88
CA ASP A 172 -19.44 -4.40 12.54
C ASP A 172 -18.90 -3.05 13.02
N VAL A 173 -17.57 -2.99 13.15
CA VAL A 173 -16.81 -1.78 13.46
C VAL A 173 -15.66 -1.63 12.49
N ILE A 174 -15.57 -0.46 11.87
CA ILE A 174 -14.53 -0.11 10.90
C ILE A 174 -13.76 1.10 11.41
N ILE A 175 -12.44 1.00 11.37
CA ILE A 175 -11.51 2.08 11.67
C ILE A 175 -10.60 2.29 10.49
N GLU A 176 -10.55 3.53 10.03
CA GLU A 176 -9.70 3.95 8.94
C GLU A 176 -8.86 5.16 9.36
N VAL A 177 -7.54 4.98 9.28
CA VAL A 177 -6.57 6.03 9.53
C VAL A 177 -5.76 6.16 8.23
N PRO A 178 -5.93 7.26 7.48
CA PRO A 178 -5.26 7.48 6.21
C PRO A 178 -3.75 7.20 6.33
N GLU A 179 -3.22 6.42 5.40
CA GLU A 179 -1.79 6.07 5.28
C GLU A 179 -1.18 5.34 6.50
N LYS A 180 -1.97 4.92 7.49
CA LYS A 180 -1.45 4.33 8.74
C LYS A 180 -2.10 3.01 9.13
N TYR A 181 -3.42 2.98 9.25
CA TYR A 181 -4.15 1.83 9.81
C TYR A 181 -5.48 1.61 9.13
N LYS A 182 -5.84 0.34 8.94
CA LYS A 182 -7.20 -0.05 8.56
C LYS A 182 -7.58 -1.31 9.33
N LEU A 183 -8.74 -1.26 9.98
CA LEU A 183 -9.26 -2.38 10.77
C LEU A 183 -10.76 -2.51 10.51
N GLN A 184 -11.20 -3.72 10.22
CA GLN A 184 -12.61 -4.09 10.17
C GLN A 184 -12.80 -5.29 11.09
N LEU A 185 -13.77 -5.20 12.01
CA LEU A 185 -14.08 -6.25 12.96
C LEU A 185 -15.58 -6.53 12.95
N ASP A 186 -15.92 -7.80 12.79
CA ASP A 186 -17.29 -8.28 12.98
C ASP A 186 -17.57 -8.49 14.47
N LEU A 187 -18.70 -7.97 14.94
CA LEU A 187 -19.13 -8.05 16.31
C LEU A 187 -19.85 -9.37 16.57
N PRO A 188 -19.56 -10.07 17.68
CA PRO A 188 -20.22 -11.33 18.02
C PRO A 188 -21.70 -11.18 18.39
N GLU A 189 -22.13 -9.97 18.74
CA GLU A 189 -23.49 -9.66 19.18
C GLU A 189 -23.91 -8.31 18.59
N LEU A 190 -25.20 -8.12 18.35
CA LEU A 190 -25.73 -6.86 17.84
C LEU A 190 -25.62 -5.76 18.89
N VAL A 191 -25.07 -4.63 18.48
CA VAL A 191 -24.85 -3.47 19.37
C VAL A 191 -25.80 -2.33 19.05
N ASP A 192 -25.99 -1.47 20.04
CA ASP A 192 -26.72 -0.21 19.90
C ASP A 192 -25.75 0.90 19.50
N GLU A 193 -25.86 1.32 18.23
CA GLU A 193 -25.02 2.36 17.63
C GLU A 193 -25.23 3.74 18.28
N GLU A 194 -26.42 4.03 18.80
CA GLU A 194 -26.76 5.32 19.41
C GLU A 194 -26.16 5.49 20.81
N THR A 195 -25.94 4.39 21.54
CA THR A 195 -25.37 4.39 22.88
C THR A 195 -23.90 3.97 22.93
N ALA A 196 -23.31 3.68 21.78
CA ALA A 196 -21.89 3.40 21.63
C ALA A 196 -21.02 4.60 22.04
N THR A 197 -19.89 4.33 22.69
CA THR A 197 -18.94 5.36 23.09
C THR A 197 -17.52 4.97 22.70
N ALA A 198 -16.73 5.96 22.25
CA ALA A 198 -15.34 5.78 21.89
C ALA A 198 -14.47 6.87 22.51
N VAL A 199 -13.35 6.47 23.12
CA VAL A 199 -12.43 7.37 23.82
C VAL A 199 -11.00 7.10 23.35
N PHE A 200 -10.37 8.10 22.75
CA PHE A 200 -8.98 8.03 22.34
C PHE A 200 -8.04 8.65 23.39
N ASN A 201 -7.08 7.87 23.86
CA ASN A 201 -6.05 8.33 24.76
C ASN A 201 -4.77 8.67 23.98
N LYS A 202 -4.56 9.96 23.70
CA LYS A 202 -3.37 10.47 22.99
C LYS A 202 -2.05 10.13 23.67
N GLY A 203 -2.02 10.10 25.01
CA GLY A 203 -0.79 9.82 25.77
C GLY A 203 -0.33 8.38 25.68
N LYS A 204 -1.26 7.44 25.46
CA LYS A 204 -0.98 6.00 25.29
C LYS A 204 -1.08 5.54 23.84
N GLY A 205 -1.67 6.34 22.95
CA GLY A 205 -2.01 5.93 21.59
C GLY A 205 -3.01 4.79 21.58
N VAL A 206 -4.03 4.82 22.44
CA VAL A 206 -5.01 3.72 22.56
C VAL A 206 -6.43 4.25 22.38
N LEU A 207 -7.19 3.63 21.46
CA LEU A 207 -8.62 3.84 21.28
C LEU A 207 -9.39 2.79 22.07
N LEU A 208 -10.26 3.23 22.96
CA LEU A 208 -11.13 2.37 23.75
C LEU A 208 -12.58 2.59 23.31
N ILE A 209 -13.24 1.54 22.85
CA ILE A 209 -14.60 1.57 22.35
C ILE A 209 -15.46 0.70 23.25
N THR A 210 -16.58 1.24 23.71
CA THR A 210 -17.57 0.53 24.51
C THR A 210 -18.87 0.50 23.74
N LEU A 211 -19.29 -0.71 23.37
CA LEU A 211 -20.47 -0.97 22.55
C LEU A 211 -21.51 -1.71 23.40
N PRO A 212 -22.60 -1.05 23.81
CA PRO A 212 -23.70 -1.72 24.51
C PRO A 212 -24.40 -2.71 23.59
N VAL A 213 -24.76 -3.89 24.11
CA VAL A 213 -25.54 -4.87 23.33
C VAL A 213 -26.98 -4.38 23.20
N ALA A 214 -27.51 -4.40 21.97
CA ALA A 214 -28.88 -4.00 21.69
C ALA A 214 -29.86 -4.94 22.40
N LYS A 215 -30.82 -4.37 23.12
CA LYS A 215 -31.92 -5.15 23.69
C LYS A 215 -32.91 -5.46 22.56
N PRO A 216 -33.49 -6.67 22.51
CA PRO A 216 -34.57 -6.94 21.58
C PRO A 216 -35.75 -6.02 21.95
N GLU A 217 -36.10 -5.09 21.06
CA GLU A 217 -37.34 -4.33 21.17
C GLU A 217 -38.51 -5.32 21.07
N HIS A 218 -39.42 -5.23 22.04
CA HIS A 218 -40.54 -6.15 22.25
C HIS A 218 -41.84 -5.57 21.68
#